data_AF-A0A7D5Z144-F1
#
_entry.id   AF-A0A7D5Z144-F1
#
_cell.length_a   1.000
_cell.length_b   1.000
_cell.length_c   1.000
_cell.angle_alpha   90.00
_cell.angle_beta   90.00
_cell.angle_gamma   90.00
#
_symmetry.space_group_name_H-M   'P 1'
#
loop_
_entity.id
_entity.type
_entity.pdbx_description
1 polymer ?
#
loop_
_entity_poly.entity_id
_entity_poly.type
_entity_poly.pdbx_seq_one_letter_code
_entity_poly.pdbx_strand_id
1 'polypeptide(L)'
;MPSFVSSKAFVESQFDLISRYLLAPRHDHPEDEVRYDMFCLSSMRPYFSSVIKPEFDSGPFVLSHPDLRPSNIIVNEEMRIVGFIDWQFASVVPRQLCTPPSWVTGHTWTNYDKLFLSSFSVALALDDKLPEQPNREWRDPSSTSLHVAHIIRRPADLNRVFQNYFAKGKDARELEEAETKLFQDPKVASEAQQIAERNARYTEYLKSQGRYTKVA
;
A
#
# COMPACT_ATOMS: atom_id res chain seq x y z
N MET A 1 21.82 4.34 1.04
CA MET A 1 20.52 3.60 1.11
C MET A 1 20.75 2.30 1.85
N PRO A 2 19.79 1.81 2.65
CA PRO A 2 19.90 0.47 3.24
C PRO A 2 20.04 -0.57 2.11
N SER A 3 21.00 -1.47 2.25
CA SER A 3 21.16 -2.64 1.37
C SER A 3 20.44 -3.83 2.00
N PHE A 4 19.47 -4.39 1.29
CA PHE A 4 18.74 -5.57 1.77
C PHE A 4 19.41 -6.85 1.28
N VAL A 5 19.50 -7.84 2.15
CA VAL A 5 20.11 -9.14 1.85
C VAL A 5 19.17 -10.10 1.12
N SER A 6 17.87 -9.81 1.09
CA SER A 6 16.84 -10.60 0.42
C SER A 6 15.57 -9.78 0.11
N SER A 7 14.71 -10.31 -0.75
CA SER A 7 13.40 -9.76 -1.09
C SER A 7 12.47 -9.73 0.13
N LYS A 8 12.47 -10.76 0.98
CA LYS A 8 11.71 -10.74 2.23
C LYS A 8 12.22 -9.68 3.20
N ALA A 9 13.53 -9.52 3.33
CA ALA A 9 14.11 -8.47 4.16
C ALA A 9 13.72 -7.06 3.66
N PHE A 10 13.66 -6.86 2.34
CA PHE A 10 13.12 -5.63 1.76
C PHE A 10 11.66 -5.41 2.19
N VAL A 11 10.79 -6.41 2.04
CA VAL A 11 9.36 -6.28 2.33
C VAL A 11 9.07 -6.04 3.81
N GLU A 12 9.73 -6.77 4.71
CA GLU A 12 9.62 -6.54 6.16
C GLU A 12 10.07 -5.11 6.51
N SER A 13 11.18 -4.63 5.94
CA SER A 13 11.61 -3.25 6.15
C SER A 13 10.61 -2.21 5.61
N GLN A 14 9.93 -2.50 4.50
CA GLN A 14 8.86 -1.62 4.00
C GLN A 14 7.67 -1.62 4.95
N PHE A 15 7.27 -2.79 5.45
CA PHE A 15 6.16 -2.93 6.40
C PHE A 15 6.45 -2.17 7.71
N ASP A 16 7.68 -2.24 8.23
CA ASP A 16 8.10 -1.47 9.41
C ASP A 16 8.08 0.04 9.17
N LEU A 17 8.43 0.49 7.96
CA LEU A 17 8.35 1.91 7.58
C LEU A 17 6.90 2.37 7.51
N ILE A 18 6.02 1.58 6.88
CA ILE A 18 4.59 1.85 6.78
C ILE A 18 3.96 1.90 8.18
N SER A 19 4.26 0.93 9.04
CA SER A 19 3.77 0.87 10.42
C SER A 19 4.17 2.11 11.20
N ARG A 20 5.44 2.53 11.11
CA ARG A 20 5.91 3.77 11.75
C ARG A 20 5.27 5.03 11.17
N TYR A 21 5.01 5.06 9.87
CA TYR A 21 4.32 6.18 9.22
C TYR A 21 2.88 6.31 9.70
N LEU A 22 2.11 5.22 9.70
CA LEU A 22 0.72 5.24 10.14
C LEU A 22 0.62 5.51 11.63
N LEU A 23 1.48 4.90 12.45
CA LEU A 23 1.51 5.12 13.88
C LEU A 23 2.37 6.32 14.28
N ALA A 24 2.65 7.28 13.39
CA ALA A 24 3.29 8.53 13.75
C ALA A 24 2.31 9.46 14.51
N PRO A 25 2.80 10.42 15.32
CA PRO A 25 1.93 11.41 15.95
C PRO A 25 1.03 12.12 14.93
N ARG A 26 -0.29 12.03 15.15
CA ARG A 26 -1.31 12.71 14.34
C ARG A 26 -2.21 13.56 15.24
N HIS A 27 -2.68 14.68 14.71
CA HIS A 27 -3.63 15.52 15.44
C HIS A 27 -5.04 15.00 15.22
N ASP A 28 -5.91 15.16 16.23
CA ASP A 28 -7.30 14.72 16.19
C ASP A 28 -7.48 13.23 15.82
N HIS A 29 -6.56 12.37 16.27
CA HIS A 29 -6.59 10.93 15.98
C HIS A 29 -6.75 10.11 17.29
N PRO A 30 -8.01 9.89 17.73
CA PRO A 30 -8.36 9.24 19.01
C PRO A 30 -8.05 7.73 19.03
N GLU A 31 -8.24 7.10 20.20
CA GLU A 31 -7.86 5.70 20.42
C GLU A 31 -8.59 4.72 19.49
N ASP A 32 -9.87 4.92 19.21
CA ASP A 32 -10.63 4.09 18.27
C ASP A 32 -10.05 4.12 16.85
N GLU A 33 -9.65 5.29 16.35
CA GLU A 33 -8.96 5.36 15.06
C GLU A 33 -7.55 4.72 15.09
N VAL A 34 -6.80 4.89 16.20
CA VAL A 34 -5.50 4.23 16.38
C VAL A 34 -5.67 2.70 16.37
N ARG A 35 -6.68 2.20 17.08
CA ARG A 35 -6.98 0.78 17.16
C ARG A 35 -7.32 0.21 15.79
N TYR A 36 -8.12 0.93 15.04
CA TYR A 36 -8.45 0.54 13.67
C TYR A 36 -7.22 0.52 12.75
N ASP A 37 -6.30 1.47 12.88
CA ASP A 37 -5.03 1.46 12.12
C ASP A 37 -4.15 0.27 12.50
N MET A 38 -4.02 -0.02 13.80
CA MET A 38 -3.29 -1.19 14.30
C MET A 38 -3.93 -2.51 13.86
N PHE A 39 -5.26 -2.56 13.81
CA PHE A 39 -6.02 -3.71 13.31
C PHE A 39 -5.79 -3.93 11.81
N CYS A 40 -5.86 -2.87 11.01
CA CYS A 40 -5.56 -2.93 9.58
C CYS A 40 -4.11 -3.37 9.35
N LEU A 41 -3.14 -2.80 10.06
CA LEU A 41 -1.73 -3.20 10.02
C LEU A 41 -1.55 -4.70 10.35
N SER A 42 -2.10 -5.15 11.47
CA SER A 42 -2.00 -6.54 11.92
C SER A 42 -2.65 -7.50 10.91
N SER A 43 -3.79 -7.12 10.36
CA SER A 43 -4.50 -7.89 9.33
C SER A 43 -3.75 -7.93 8.00
N MET A 44 -3.01 -6.88 7.66
CA MET A 44 -2.23 -6.81 6.42
C MET A 44 -0.89 -7.54 6.51
N ARG A 45 -0.34 -7.76 7.71
CA ARG A 45 0.98 -8.37 7.91
C ARG A 45 1.18 -9.73 7.21
N PRO A 46 0.25 -10.70 7.26
CA PRO A 46 0.43 -11.99 6.58
C PRO A 46 0.58 -11.86 5.06
N TYR A 47 -0.06 -10.85 4.46
CA TYR A 47 0.03 -10.58 3.03
C TYR A 47 1.39 -10.01 2.64
N PHE A 48 1.97 -9.15 3.47
CA PHE A 48 3.35 -8.69 3.31
C PHE A 48 4.34 -9.85 3.44
N SER A 49 4.21 -10.70 4.47
CA SER A 49 5.15 -11.80 4.70
C SER A 49 5.07 -12.92 3.63
N SER A 50 3.96 -13.01 2.88
CA SER A 50 3.75 -14.05 1.85
C SER A 50 3.87 -13.56 0.40
N VAL A 51 3.98 -12.25 0.16
CA VAL A 51 4.06 -11.69 -1.21
C VAL A 51 5.30 -12.16 -1.98
N ILE A 52 6.37 -12.47 -1.26
CA ILE A 52 7.60 -13.01 -1.83
C ILE A 52 7.59 -14.53 -1.70
N LYS A 53 7.44 -15.23 -2.83
CA LYS A 53 7.60 -16.68 -2.86
C LYS A 53 9.02 -17.09 -2.45
N PRO A 54 9.21 -18.18 -1.68
CA PRO A 54 10.51 -18.57 -1.17
C PRO A 54 11.60 -18.71 -2.24
N GLU A 55 11.26 -19.21 -3.42
CA GLU A 55 12.19 -19.38 -4.55
C GLU A 55 12.72 -18.06 -5.13
N PHE A 56 12.08 -16.92 -4.82
CA PHE A 56 12.47 -15.59 -5.29
C PHE A 56 12.98 -14.68 -4.16
N ASP A 57 13.35 -15.25 -3.01
CA ASP A 57 13.85 -14.47 -1.88
C ASP A 57 15.22 -13.84 -2.21
N SER A 58 16.05 -14.49 -3.01
CA SER A 58 17.34 -13.93 -3.48
C SER A 58 17.19 -13.02 -4.72
N GLY A 59 15.96 -12.66 -5.09
CA GLY A 59 15.63 -11.88 -6.29
C GLY A 59 14.88 -12.72 -7.34
N PRO A 60 14.75 -12.23 -8.58
CA PRO A 60 15.43 -11.08 -9.16
C PRO A 60 14.94 -9.72 -8.64
N PHE A 61 15.81 -8.73 -8.69
CA PHE A 61 15.49 -7.33 -8.39
C PHE A 61 15.48 -6.50 -9.67
N VAL A 62 14.58 -5.52 -9.74
CA VAL A 62 14.41 -4.67 -10.92
C VAL A 62 14.29 -3.21 -10.51
N LEU A 63 14.74 -2.31 -11.39
CA LEU A 63 14.50 -0.88 -11.22
C LEU A 63 13.01 -0.59 -11.44
N SER A 64 12.38 0.11 -10.50
CA SER A 64 10.97 0.47 -10.56
C SER A 64 10.80 1.98 -10.43
N HIS A 65 9.94 2.52 -11.29
CA HIS A 65 9.54 3.92 -11.26
C HIS A 65 8.39 4.09 -10.25
N PRO A 66 8.53 4.97 -9.24
CA PRO A 66 7.61 4.99 -8.09
C PRO A 66 6.25 5.62 -8.43
N ASP A 67 6.20 6.49 -9.45
CA ASP A 67 5.03 7.32 -9.75
C ASP A 67 4.77 7.43 -11.27
N LEU A 68 4.51 6.29 -11.94
CA LEU A 68 4.15 6.25 -13.37
C LEU A 68 2.72 6.74 -13.62
N ARG A 69 2.42 7.99 -13.27
CA ARG A 69 1.15 8.65 -13.59
C ARG A 69 1.13 9.07 -15.07
N PRO A 70 -0.06 9.33 -15.67
CA PRO A 70 -0.14 9.78 -17.06
C PRO A 70 0.75 10.99 -17.39
N SER A 71 0.91 11.93 -16.45
CA SER A 71 1.79 13.10 -16.63
C SER A 71 3.28 12.76 -16.80
N ASN A 72 3.69 11.56 -16.38
CA ASN A 72 5.08 11.09 -16.41
C ASN A 72 5.35 10.13 -17.59
N ILE A 73 4.36 9.95 -18.48
CA ILE A 73 4.43 9.10 -19.68
C ILE A 73 4.34 10.02 -20.90
N ILE A 74 5.38 10.02 -21.73
CA ILE A 74 5.40 10.78 -22.99
C ILE A 74 4.87 9.88 -24.09
N VAL A 75 3.89 10.38 -24.84
CA VAL A 75 3.36 9.73 -26.04
C VAL A 75 3.58 10.61 -27.27
N ASN A 76 3.70 9.98 -28.43
CA ASN A 76 3.73 10.68 -29.72
C ASN A 76 2.30 10.89 -30.30
N GLU A 77 2.20 11.44 -31.51
CA GLU A 77 0.92 11.73 -32.18
C GLU A 77 0.06 10.47 -32.42
N GLU A 78 0.69 9.30 -32.56
CA GLU A 78 -0.02 8.00 -32.67
C GLU A 78 -0.29 7.32 -31.32
N MET A 79 -0.18 8.05 -30.20
CA MET A 79 -0.39 7.53 -28.83
C MET A 79 0.59 6.40 -28.44
N ARG A 80 1.74 6.30 -29.11
CA ARG A 80 2.80 5.34 -28.73
C ARG A 80 3.63 5.94 -27.61
N ILE A 81 3.93 5.13 -26.60
CA ILE A 81 4.83 5.52 -25.51
C ILE A 81 6.24 5.70 -26.08
N VAL A 82 6.80 6.90 -25.93
CA VAL A 82 8.15 7.26 -26.40
C VAL A 82 9.11 7.61 -25.27
N GLY A 83 8.63 7.72 -24.03
CA GLY A 83 9.49 7.95 -22.89
C GLY A 83 8.78 7.99 -21.54
N PHE A 84 9.59 7.87 -20.48
CA PHE A 84 9.18 8.07 -19.09
C PHE A 84 10.08 9.13 -18.47
N ILE A 85 9.48 10.06 -17.73
CA ILE A 85 10.18 11.14 -17.01
C ILE A 85 9.93 11.05 -15.51
N ASP A 86 10.56 11.92 -14.72
CA ASP A 86 10.36 12.02 -13.28
C ASP A 86 10.85 10.80 -12.47
N TRP A 87 12.03 10.29 -12.85
CA TRP A 87 12.71 9.15 -12.22
C TRP A 87 13.23 9.39 -10.79
N GLN A 88 12.92 10.54 -10.19
CA GLN A 88 13.27 10.79 -8.80
C GLN A 88 12.66 9.71 -7.89
N PHE A 89 13.42 9.30 -6.88
CA PHE A 89 13.05 8.22 -5.96
C PHE A 89 12.86 6.83 -6.61
N ALA A 90 13.28 6.63 -7.86
CA ALA A 90 13.37 5.30 -8.43
C ALA A 90 14.22 4.39 -7.55
N SER A 91 13.75 3.15 -7.37
CA SER A 91 14.37 2.20 -6.47
C SER A 91 14.41 0.81 -7.07
N VAL A 92 15.36 0.01 -6.59
CA VAL A 92 15.47 -1.40 -6.92
C VAL A 92 14.55 -2.17 -5.99
N VAL A 93 13.59 -2.90 -6.54
CA VAL A 93 12.56 -3.64 -5.79
C VAL A 93 12.58 -5.12 -6.19
N PRO A 94 12.11 -6.03 -5.32
CA PRO A 94 11.80 -7.41 -5.73
C PRO A 94 10.86 -7.41 -6.92
N ARG A 95 11.13 -8.26 -7.93
CA ARG A 95 10.34 -8.26 -9.17
C ARG A 95 8.84 -8.42 -8.95
N GLN A 96 8.43 -9.20 -7.96
CA GLN A 96 7.03 -9.40 -7.60
C GLN A 96 6.31 -8.10 -7.20
N LEU A 97 7.05 -7.07 -6.77
CA LEU A 97 6.53 -5.74 -6.44
C LEU A 97 6.68 -4.73 -7.59
N CYS A 98 7.25 -5.15 -8.72
CA CYS A 98 7.22 -4.42 -9.97
C CYS A 98 5.86 -4.62 -10.64
N THR A 99 4.89 -3.83 -10.20
CA THR A 99 3.51 -3.91 -10.68
C THR A 99 3.19 -2.76 -11.64
N PRO A 100 2.13 -2.88 -12.45
CA PRO A 100 1.64 -1.77 -13.26
C PRO A 100 1.27 -0.55 -12.40
N PRO A 101 1.17 0.65 -13.01
CA PRO A 101 0.80 1.87 -12.31
C PRO A 101 -0.53 1.75 -11.55
N SER A 102 -0.64 2.38 -10.38
CA SER A 102 -1.83 2.26 -9.52
C SER A 102 -3.15 2.71 -10.18
N TRP A 103 -3.06 3.62 -11.16
CA TRP A 103 -4.22 4.14 -11.88
C TRP A 103 -4.84 3.15 -12.88
N VAL A 104 -4.11 2.10 -13.28
CA VAL A 104 -4.66 0.99 -14.08
C VAL A 104 -5.00 -0.26 -13.26
N THR A 105 -4.59 -0.31 -11.99
CA THR A 105 -4.84 -1.47 -11.12
C THR A 105 -6.01 -1.28 -10.15
N GLY A 106 -6.83 -0.24 -10.33
CA GLY A 106 -8.01 0.04 -9.50
C GLY A 106 -7.71 0.70 -8.15
N HIS A 107 -6.46 1.13 -7.91
CA HIS A 107 -6.06 1.71 -6.62
C HIS A 107 -6.15 3.24 -6.57
N THR A 108 -6.85 3.90 -7.49
CA THR A 108 -6.91 5.37 -7.52
C THR A 108 -8.29 5.94 -7.23
N TRP A 109 -8.29 7.17 -6.74
CA TRP A 109 -9.47 7.94 -6.38
C TRP A 109 -10.02 8.66 -7.62
N THR A 110 -10.53 7.89 -8.58
CA THR A 110 -11.20 8.46 -9.76
C THR A 110 -12.49 7.72 -10.06
N ASN A 111 -13.48 8.42 -10.62
CA ASN A 111 -14.72 7.81 -11.10
C ASN A 111 -14.50 6.86 -12.30
N TYR A 112 -13.25 6.71 -12.75
CA TYR A 112 -12.83 5.91 -13.89
C TYR A 112 -11.98 4.70 -13.48
N ASP A 113 -11.77 4.46 -12.18
CA ASP A 113 -10.96 3.36 -11.66
C ASP A 113 -11.36 1.99 -12.24
N LYS A 114 -12.67 1.69 -12.26
CA LYS A 114 -13.23 0.47 -12.85
C LYS A 114 -13.04 0.41 -14.36
N LEU A 115 -13.18 1.55 -15.04
CA LEU A 115 -12.98 1.64 -16.49
C LEU A 115 -11.52 1.37 -16.85
N PHE A 116 -10.58 2.00 -16.15
CA PHE A 116 -9.15 1.77 -16.38
C PHE A 116 -8.75 0.34 -16.05
N LEU A 117 -9.22 -0.20 -14.92
CA LEU A 117 -8.97 -1.59 -14.58
C LEU A 117 -9.49 -2.55 -15.65
N SER A 118 -10.74 -2.37 -16.11
CA SER A 118 -11.31 -3.20 -17.17
C SER A 118 -10.56 -3.08 -18.50
N SER A 119 -10.21 -1.87 -18.91
CA SER A 119 -9.45 -1.61 -20.14
C SER A 119 -8.06 -2.23 -20.07
N PHE A 120 -7.42 -2.15 -18.90
CA PHE A 120 -6.12 -2.77 -18.65
C PHE A 120 -6.21 -4.30 -18.68
N SER A 121 -7.22 -4.89 -18.04
CA SER A 121 -7.45 -6.34 -18.11
C SER A 121 -7.69 -6.83 -19.54
N VAL A 122 -8.44 -6.08 -20.35
CA VAL A 122 -8.64 -6.40 -21.77
C VAL A 122 -7.33 -6.29 -22.56
N ALA A 123 -6.56 -5.21 -22.37
CA ALA A 123 -5.27 -5.03 -23.03
C ALA A 123 -4.31 -6.17 -22.68
N LEU A 124 -4.20 -6.54 -21.40
CA LEU A 124 -3.41 -7.69 -20.97
C LEU A 124 -3.90 -8.97 -21.63
N ALA A 125 -5.22 -9.18 -21.75
CA ALA A 125 -5.78 -10.38 -22.35
C ALA A 125 -5.45 -10.53 -23.83
N LEU A 126 -5.42 -9.41 -24.57
CA LEU A 126 -5.18 -9.34 -26.01
C LEU A 126 -3.69 -9.31 -26.38
N ASP A 127 -2.80 -8.98 -25.43
CA ASP A 127 -1.36 -8.88 -25.68
C ASP A 127 -0.70 -10.27 -25.67
N ASP A 128 -0.16 -10.66 -26.82
CA ASP A 128 0.60 -11.90 -27.05
C ASP A 128 2.12 -11.70 -26.93
N LYS A 129 2.58 -10.46 -26.72
CA LYS A 129 4.00 -10.07 -26.65
C LYS A 129 4.51 -9.89 -25.23
N LEU A 130 3.62 -9.84 -24.23
CA LEU A 130 4.03 -9.78 -22.83
C LEU A 130 4.82 -11.05 -22.42
N PRO A 131 6.02 -10.90 -21.83
CA PRO A 131 6.76 -12.04 -21.31
C PRO A 131 5.91 -12.84 -20.32
N GLU A 132 5.96 -14.18 -20.41
CA GLU A 132 5.04 -15.07 -19.68
C GLU A 132 4.94 -14.80 -18.17
N GLN A 133 6.04 -14.40 -17.53
CA GLN A 133 6.10 -14.21 -16.07
C GLN A 133 5.35 -12.94 -15.60
N PRO A 134 5.67 -11.72 -16.08
CA PRO A 134 4.82 -10.53 -15.87
C PRO A 134 3.36 -10.76 -16.30
N ASN A 135 3.15 -11.50 -17.40
CA ASN A 135 1.83 -11.78 -17.92
C ASN A 135 0.97 -12.59 -16.93
N ARG A 136 1.55 -13.54 -16.18
CA ARG A 136 0.84 -14.26 -15.12
C ARG A 136 0.65 -13.42 -13.86
N GLU A 137 1.66 -12.64 -13.47
CA GLU A 137 1.63 -11.86 -12.22
C GLU A 137 0.69 -10.65 -12.29
N TRP A 138 0.51 -10.05 -13.48
CA TRP A 138 -0.30 -8.83 -13.68
C TRP A 138 -1.75 -9.11 -14.10
N ARG A 139 -2.09 -10.32 -14.57
CA ARG A 139 -3.43 -10.68 -15.04
C ARG A 139 -4.46 -10.94 -13.95
N ASP A 140 -4.04 -11.03 -12.70
CA ASP A 140 -4.94 -11.19 -11.56
C ASP A 140 -5.06 -9.86 -10.78
N PRO A 141 -6.15 -9.09 -10.96
CA PRO A 141 -6.43 -7.89 -10.19
C PRO A 141 -6.55 -8.11 -8.68
N SER A 142 -6.81 -9.35 -8.24
CA SER A 142 -6.84 -9.75 -6.83
C SER A 142 -5.49 -10.19 -6.29
N SER A 143 -4.44 -10.11 -7.12
CA SER A 143 -3.09 -10.47 -6.72
C SER A 143 -2.65 -9.62 -5.54
N THR A 144 -2.33 -10.30 -4.44
CA THR A 144 -1.73 -9.71 -3.23
C THR A 144 -0.58 -8.77 -3.55
N SER A 145 0.22 -9.09 -4.57
CA SER A 145 1.35 -8.26 -5.02
C SER A 145 0.93 -6.87 -5.48
N LEU A 146 -0.21 -6.72 -6.16
CA LEU A 146 -0.72 -5.41 -6.59
C LEU A 146 -1.05 -4.53 -5.39
N HIS A 147 -1.75 -5.10 -4.41
CA HIS A 147 -2.17 -4.41 -3.20
C HIS A 147 -0.98 -4.03 -2.32
N VAL A 148 -0.07 -4.98 -2.07
CA VAL A 148 1.14 -4.74 -1.26
C VAL A 148 2.03 -3.70 -1.93
N ALA A 149 2.28 -3.81 -3.25
CA ALA A 149 3.10 -2.84 -3.95
C ALA A 149 2.46 -1.44 -3.98
N HIS A 150 1.12 -1.34 -4.07
CA HIS A 150 0.43 -0.06 -3.93
C HIS A 150 0.63 0.55 -2.54
N ILE A 151 0.45 -0.22 -1.47
CA ILE A 151 0.64 0.25 -0.09
C ILE A 151 2.08 0.72 0.13
N ILE A 152 3.08 0.01 -0.40
CA ILE A 152 4.49 0.42 -0.34
C ILE A 152 4.71 1.79 -1.01
N ARG A 153 4.08 2.04 -2.16
CA ARG A 153 4.17 3.35 -2.85
C ARG A 153 3.35 4.44 -2.16
N ARG A 154 2.21 4.08 -1.55
CA ARG A 154 1.22 5.00 -0.97
C ARG A 154 0.77 4.49 0.42
N PRO A 155 1.61 4.59 1.47
CA PRO A 155 1.30 4.03 2.80
C PRO A 155 -0.03 4.52 3.40
N ALA A 156 -0.42 5.76 3.12
CA ALA A 156 -1.68 6.35 3.58
C ALA A 156 -2.93 5.64 3.04
N ASP A 157 -2.82 4.85 1.97
CA ASP A 157 -3.94 4.10 1.40
C ASP A 157 -4.18 2.74 2.09
N LEU A 158 -3.37 2.32 3.08
CA LEU A 158 -3.45 0.98 3.68
C LEU A 158 -4.86 0.61 4.12
N ASN A 159 -5.51 1.46 4.92
CA ASN A 159 -6.85 1.19 5.44
C ASN A 159 -7.89 1.05 4.32
N ARG A 160 -7.76 1.85 3.27
CA ARG A 160 -8.64 1.80 2.11
C ARG A 160 -8.44 0.51 1.31
N VAL A 161 -7.19 0.11 1.11
CA VAL A 161 -6.88 -1.16 0.44
C VAL A 161 -7.39 -2.34 1.26
N PHE A 162 -7.19 -2.30 2.58
CA PHE A 162 -7.77 -3.28 3.49
C PHE A 162 -9.28 -3.39 3.31
N GLN A 163 -10.01 -2.27 3.37
CA GLN A 163 -11.46 -2.25 3.24
C GLN A 163 -11.95 -2.76 1.86
N ASN A 164 -11.36 -2.26 0.79
CA ASN A 164 -11.83 -2.53 -0.57
C ASN A 164 -11.50 -3.92 -1.09
N TYR A 165 -10.48 -4.60 -0.53
CA TYR A 165 -9.98 -5.86 -1.09
C TYR A 165 -9.90 -6.99 -0.06
N PHE A 166 -9.46 -6.72 1.18
CA PHE A 166 -9.22 -7.77 2.18
C PHE A 166 -10.36 -7.96 3.18
N ALA A 167 -11.12 -6.89 3.43
CA ALA A 167 -12.36 -6.92 4.20
C ALA A 167 -13.59 -7.13 3.30
N LYS A 168 -13.42 -7.02 1.97
CA LYS A 168 -14.52 -7.15 1.01
C LYS A 168 -15.21 -8.52 1.14
N GLY A 169 -16.51 -8.48 1.40
CA GLY A 169 -17.35 -9.67 1.55
C GLY A 169 -17.35 -10.28 2.95
N LYS A 170 -16.60 -9.73 3.91
CA LYS A 170 -16.73 -10.08 5.33
C LYS A 170 -17.89 -9.33 5.97
N ASP A 171 -18.53 -9.95 6.95
CA ASP A 171 -19.59 -9.28 7.72
C ASP A 171 -18.98 -8.23 8.67
N ALA A 172 -19.72 -7.15 8.92
CA ALA A 172 -19.24 -6.08 9.80
C ALA A 172 -18.98 -6.59 11.23
N ARG A 173 -19.81 -7.54 11.72
CA ARG A 173 -19.62 -8.15 13.04
C ARG A 173 -18.38 -9.03 13.08
N GLU A 174 -18.08 -9.75 12.00
CA GLU A 174 -16.86 -10.57 11.91
C GLU A 174 -15.60 -9.68 12.02
N LEU A 175 -15.61 -8.50 11.41
CA LEU A 175 -14.51 -7.54 11.51
C LEU A 175 -14.39 -6.95 12.92
N GLU A 176 -15.51 -6.56 13.52
CA GLU A 176 -15.56 -6.03 14.89
C GLU A 176 -15.11 -7.07 15.93
N GLU A 177 -15.52 -8.33 15.77
CA GLU A 177 -15.07 -9.45 16.60
C GLU A 177 -13.58 -9.71 16.44
N ALA A 178 -13.05 -9.65 15.21
CA ALA A 178 -11.63 -9.82 14.93
C ALA A 178 -10.79 -8.67 15.53
N GLU A 179 -11.25 -7.43 15.43
CA GLU A 179 -10.62 -6.28 16.07
C GLU A 179 -10.65 -6.43 17.60
N THR A 180 -11.82 -6.74 18.17
CA THR A 180 -11.97 -6.97 19.61
C THR A 180 -11.01 -8.04 20.10
N LYS A 181 -10.88 -9.15 19.36
CA LYS A 181 -9.97 -10.24 19.68
C LYS A 181 -8.49 -9.80 19.67
N LEU A 182 -8.09 -8.93 18.75
CA LEU A 182 -6.72 -8.40 18.69
C LEU A 182 -6.37 -7.63 19.98
N PHE A 183 -7.30 -6.83 20.48
CA PHE A 183 -7.10 -6.01 21.67
C PHE A 183 -7.43 -6.71 23.01
N GLN A 184 -7.72 -8.01 22.98
CA GLN A 184 -7.71 -8.83 24.20
C GLN A 184 -6.29 -9.02 24.74
N ASP A 185 -5.25 -8.85 23.90
CA ASP A 185 -3.86 -8.79 24.37
C ASP A 185 -3.61 -7.45 25.09
N PRO A 186 -3.31 -7.45 26.41
CA PRO A 186 -3.08 -6.23 27.16
C PRO A 186 -1.92 -5.38 26.64
N LYS A 187 -0.93 -5.98 25.99
CA LYS A 187 0.21 -5.25 25.41
C LYS A 187 -0.24 -4.40 24.23
N VAL A 188 -1.03 -4.99 23.33
CA VAL A 188 -1.54 -4.31 22.13
C VAL A 188 -2.53 -3.21 22.53
N ALA A 189 -3.40 -3.48 23.51
CA ALA A 189 -4.31 -2.47 24.05
C ALA A 189 -3.55 -1.29 24.69
N SER A 190 -2.53 -1.58 25.50
CA SER A 190 -1.70 -0.53 26.11
C SER A 190 -0.93 0.29 25.07
N GLU A 191 -0.43 -0.34 24.00
CA GLU A 191 0.23 0.38 22.90
C GLU A 191 -0.72 1.35 22.20
N ALA A 192 -1.95 0.92 21.87
CA ALA A 192 -2.96 1.79 21.27
C ALA A 192 -3.26 3.02 22.15
N GLN A 193 -3.46 2.79 23.45
CA GLN A 193 -3.70 3.87 24.41
C GLN A 193 -2.51 4.85 24.47
N GLN A 194 -1.28 4.35 24.53
CA GLN A 194 -0.08 5.21 24.57
C GLN A 194 0.07 6.06 23.30
N ILE A 195 -0.24 5.48 22.13
CA ILE A 195 -0.24 6.20 20.85
C ILE A 195 -1.33 7.29 20.86
N ALA A 196 -2.54 6.98 21.33
CA ALA A 196 -3.64 7.95 21.43
C ALA A 196 -3.31 9.11 22.39
N GLU A 197 -2.72 8.83 23.55
CA GLU A 197 -2.24 9.85 24.50
C GLU A 197 -1.14 10.73 23.90
N ARG A 198 -0.25 10.15 23.09
CA ARG A 198 0.76 10.89 22.34
C ARG A 198 0.12 11.79 21.28
N ASN A 199 -0.92 11.31 20.57
CA ASN A 199 -1.67 12.09 19.59
C ASN A 199 -2.42 13.26 20.23
N ALA A 200 -3.04 13.05 21.40
CA ALA A 200 -3.68 14.11 22.17
C ALA A 200 -2.68 15.21 22.57
N ARG A 201 -1.50 14.83 23.09
CA ARG A 201 -0.42 15.78 23.39
C ARG A 201 0.08 16.52 22.15
N TYR A 202 0.19 15.84 21.02
CA TYR A 202 0.60 16.44 19.76
C TYR A 202 -0.45 17.46 19.24
N THR A 203 -1.73 17.15 19.41
CA THR A 203 -2.85 18.06 19.09
C THR A 203 -2.77 19.34 19.93
N GLU A 204 -2.60 19.22 21.25
CA GLU A 204 -2.46 20.37 22.14
C GLU A 204 -1.18 21.18 21.86
N TYR A 205 -0.08 20.49 21.51
CA TYR A 205 1.13 21.17 21.05
C TYR A 205 0.86 22.04 19.82
N LEU A 206 0.21 21.51 18.78
CA LEU A 206 -0.11 22.29 17.58
C LEU A 206 -1.01 23.49 17.89
N LYS A 207 -2.00 23.34 18.78
CA LYS A 207 -2.86 24.45 19.24
C LYS A 207 -2.03 25.53 19.93
N SER A 208 -1.14 25.15 20.84
CA SER A 208 -0.27 26.08 21.56
C SER A 208 0.68 26.87 20.64
N GLN A 209 1.05 26.30 19.50
CA GLN A 209 1.94 26.92 18.52
C GLN A 209 1.20 27.72 17.44
N GLY A 210 -0.14 27.79 17.49
CA GLY A 210 -0.94 28.40 16.42
C GLY A 210 -0.82 27.68 15.08
N ARG A 211 -0.46 26.39 15.08
CA ARG A 211 -0.28 25.53 13.89
C ARG A 211 -1.39 24.50 13.73
N TYR A 212 -2.43 24.61 14.55
CA TYR A 212 -3.58 23.72 14.49
C TYR A 212 -4.53 24.15 13.38
N THR A 213 -4.85 23.21 12.50
CA THR A 213 -5.90 23.35 11.50
C THR A 213 -6.86 22.20 11.71
N LYS A 214 -8.14 22.49 11.93
CA LYS A 214 -9.15 21.44 12.05
C LYS A 214 -9.29 20.77 10.68
N VAL A 215 -9.12 19.45 10.64
CA VAL A 215 -9.41 18.68 9.42
C VAL A 215 -10.93 18.72 9.21
N ALA A 216 -11.34 19.12 8.00
CA ALA A 216 -12.74 19.24 7.59
C ALA A 216 -13.34 17.89 7.23
#